data_AF-A0A9E4I489-F1
#
_entry.id   AF-A0A9E4I489-F1
#
_cell.length_a   1.000
_cell.length_b   1.000
_cell.length_c   1.000
_cell.angle_alpha   90.00
_cell.angle_beta   90.00
_cell.angle_gamma   90.00
#
_symmetry.space_group_name_H-M   'P 1'
#
loop_
_entity.id
_entity.type
_entity.pdbx_description
1 polymer ?
#
loop_
_entity_poly.entity_id
_entity_poly.type
_entity_poly.pdbx_seq_one_letter_code
_entity_poly.pdbx_strand_id
1 'polypeptide(L)'
;MTSKRRLGQYFTETNPFDHPAFISWACSARLQNECVLEPFAGANSLIQHLEEMGLCRSFTSYDIEPADERVMFRNTLESFPEGYSVCVTNPPWLARNSASVRGLPFPSCRYDDLYKLALKRCLDNCGHVAALVPESFIRAGLFQARLSTFVSLTSKLFPDTGHPVGLALFGPNQFGDVRVWSGETEIGLLSSLERFRPRPKGDGPAIRFNQPDGNVGLIALDGAIGPSIRFCDVEELDGYVVKPSGRHITKIRVEGTIDIPACNEVLRHFRELTQDVLLTSYKGIRRDGRYRRRLDWPAARGIIHHA
;
A
#
# COMPACT_ATOMS: atom_id res chain seq x y z
N MET A 1 13.84 21.04 8.94
CA MET A 1 12.99 19.83 9.10
C MET A 1 11.58 20.26 9.49
N THR A 2 10.89 20.84 8.53
CA THR A 2 9.88 21.92 8.67
C THR A 2 8.48 21.41 8.28
N SER A 3 7.42 21.97 8.87
CA SER A 3 5.95 21.64 8.88
C SER A 3 5.39 20.43 8.07
N LYS A 4 5.85 20.12 6.86
CA LYS A 4 5.37 19.07 5.95
C LYS A 4 5.15 17.70 6.60
N ARG A 5 6.16 17.21 7.33
CA ARG A 5 6.03 15.95 8.10
C ARG A 5 4.93 16.03 9.15
N ARG A 6 4.64 17.20 9.74
CA ARG A 6 3.59 17.39 10.77
C ARG A 6 2.19 17.18 10.19
N LEU A 7 1.97 17.47 8.92
CA LEU A 7 0.65 17.33 8.29
C LEU A 7 0.49 16.06 7.45
N GLY A 8 1.55 15.26 7.30
CA GLY A 8 1.50 14.05 6.47
C GLY A 8 1.49 14.34 4.96
N GLN A 9 1.98 15.52 4.56
CA GLN A 9 2.11 15.93 3.17
C GLN A 9 3.43 15.39 2.58
N TYR A 10 3.35 14.79 1.38
CA TYR A 10 4.49 14.29 0.60
C TYR A 10 4.35 14.80 -0.84
N PHE A 11 5.36 15.50 -1.36
CA PHE A 11 5.34 16.03 -2.73
C PHE A 11 5.88 15.01 -3.72
N THR A 12 5.11 14.77 -4.78
CA THR A 12 5.46 13.85 -5.89
C THR A 12 6.47 14.53 -6.81
N GLU A 13 7.67 13.96 -6.95
CA GLU A 13 8.71 14.49 -7.85
C GLU A 13 8.83 13.70 -9.15
N THR A 14 8.53 12.40 -9.11
CA THR A 14 8.55 11.52 -10.27
C THR A 14 7.12 11.31 -10.76
N ASN A 15 6.89 11.43 -12.07
CA ASN A 15 5.58 11.22 -12.67
C ASN A 15 5.06 9.79 -12.38
N PRO A 16 3.99 9.61 -11.59
CA PRO A 16 3.42 8.30 -11.27
C PRO A 16 2.45 7.79 -12.34
N PHE A 17 2.18 8.60 -13.37
CA PHE A 17 1.10 8.41 -14.34
C PHE A 17 1.59 7.91 -15.70
N ASP A 18 2.89 7.93 -15.95
CA ASP A 18 3.50 7.28 -17.11
C ASP A 18 3.53 5.75 -16.92
N HIS A 19 2.33 5.18 -16.89
CA HIS A 19 2.09 3.75 -16.66
C HIS A 19 0.88 3.29 -17.48
N PRO A 20 0.94 2.16 -18.20
CA PRO A 20 -0.12 1.70 -19.10
C PRO A 20 -1.51 1.62 -18.44
N ALA A 21 -1.56 1.15 -17.18
CA ALA A 21 -2.82 1.08 -16.44
C ALA A 21 -3.45 2.46 -16.17
N PHE A 22 -2.63 3.48 -15.89
CA PHE A 22 -3.14 4.84 -15.70
C PHE A 22 -3.64 5.41 -17.01
N ILE A 23 -2.88 5.26 -18.11
CA ILE A 23 -3.30 5.72 -19.44
C ILE A 23 -4.64 5.11 -19.85
N SER A 24 -4.80 3.79 -19.68
CA SER A 24 -6.06 3.10 -19.95
C SER A 24 -7.21 3.65 -19.09
N TRP A 25 -6.97 3.86 -17.80
CA TRP A 25 -7.96 4.45 -16.90
C TRP A 25 -8.31 5.90 -17.29
N ALA A 26 -7.32 6.73 -17.62
CA ALA A 26 -7.50 8.13 -18.02
C ALA A 26 -8.34 8.25 -19.30
N CYS A 27 -8.12 7.36 -20.28
CA CYS A 27 -8.97 7.23 -21.46
C CYS A 27 -10.42 6.88 -21.07
N SER A 28 -10.62 5.90 -20.19
CA SER A 28 -11.96 5.50 -19.74
C SER A 28 -12.69 6.61 -18.97
N ALA A 29 -11.94 7.38 -18.17
CA ALA A 29 -12.42 8.53 -17.43
C ALA A 29 -12.62 9.78 -18.31
N ARG A 30 -12.25 9.72 -19.60
CA ARG A 30 -12.24 10.87 -20.53
C ARG A 30 -11.49 12.08 -19.96
N LEU A 31 -10.38 11.84 -19.25
CA LEU A 31 -9.68 12.83 -18.43
C LEU A 31 -9.41 14.17 -19.15
N GLN A 32 -9.04 14.12 -20.43
CA GLN A 32 -8.76 15.31 -21.26
C GLN A 32 -9.97 16.24 -21.50
N ASN A 33 -11.19 15.73 -21.33
CA ASN A 33 -12.44 16.47 -21.56
C ASN A 33 -13.11 16.92 -20.25
N GLU A 34 -12.54 16.55 -19.11
CA GLU A 34 -13.09 16.82 -17.78
C GLU A 34 -12.28 17.92 -17.08
N CYS A 35 -12.90 18.59 -16.11
CA CYS A 35 -12.15 19.42 -15.16
C CYS A 35 -11.58 18.52 -14.07
N VAL A 36 -10.26 18.34 -14.06
CA VAL A 36 -9.57 17.46 -13.10
C VAL A 36 -9.51 18.11 -11.72
N LEU A 37 -10.08 17.45 -10.72
CA LEU A 37 -9.97 17.89 -9.33
C LEU A 37 -8.71 17.31 -8.66
N GLU A 38 -7.85 18.18 -8.09
CA GLU A 38 -6.81 17.78 -7.13
C GLU A 38 -7.12 18.40 -5.73
N PRO A 39 -7.77 17.67 -4.82
CA PRO A 39 -8.32 18.21 -3.57
C PRO A 39 -7.29 18.41 -2.44
N PHE A 40 -6.05 17.96 -2.64
CA PHE A 40 -4.94 17.96 -1.67
C PHE A 40 -3.61 18.28 -2.39
N ALA A 41 -3.62 19.33 -3.20
CA ALA A 41 -2.63 19.55 -4.26
C ALA A 41 -1.26 19.99 -3.74
N GLY A 42 -1.19 20.67 -2.60
CA GLY A 42 0.02 21.30 -2.07
C GLY A 42 0.75 22.15 -3.13
N ALA A 43 1.79 21.58 -3.76
CA ALA A 43 2.61 22.21 -4.80
C ALA A 43 2.10 21.97 -6.24
N ASN A 44 0.93 21.36 -6.41
CA ASN A 44 0.26 21.11 -7.69
C ASN A 44 1.04 20.20 -8.67
N SER A 45 1.97 19.38 -8.17
CA SER A 45 2.87 18.57 -8.99
C SER A 45 2.14 17.50 -9.81
N LEU A 46 1.04 16.92 -9.31
CA LEU A 46 0.28 15.93 -10.07
C LEU A 46 -0.41 16.57 -11.27
N ILE A 47 -1.04 17.75 -11.11
CA ILE A 47 -1.57 18.50 -12.26
C ILE A 47 -0.47 18.81 -13.28
N GLN A 48 0.70 19.29 -12.84
CA GLN A 48 1.82 19.60 -13.74
C GLN A 48 2.21 18.37 -14.60
N HIS A 49 2.36 17.20 -13.97
CA HIS A 49 2.63 15.96 -14.71
C HIS A 49 1.53 15.60 -15.70
N LEU A 50 0.25 15.79 -15.36
CA LEU A 50 -0.86 15.53 -16.28
C LEU A 50 -0.89 16.53 -17.45
N GLU A 51 -0.55 17.80 -17.21
CA GLU A 51 -0.42 18.84 -18.25
C GLU A 51 0.73 18.49 -19.21
N GLU A 52 1.90 18.09 -18.70
CA GLU A 52 3.07 17.66 -19.48
C GLU A 52 2.77 16.45 -20.37
N MET A 53 1.94 15.52 -19.89
CA MET A 53 1.46 14.38 -20.66
C MET A 53 0.34 14.72 -21.67
N GLY A 54 -0.15 15.97 -21.69
CA GLY A 54 -1.29 16.37 -22.49
C GLY A 54 -2.62 15.70 -22.06
N LEU A 55 -2.70 15.23 -20.82
CA LEU A 55 -3.86 14.54 -20.26
C LEU A 55 -4.81 15.46 -19.47
N CYS A 56 -4.34 16.63 -19.07
CA CYS A 56 -5.12 17.64 -18.35
C CYS A 56 -5.15 18.96 -19.13
N ARG A 57 -6.36 19.45 -19.44
CA ARG A 57 -6.59 20.76 -20.10
C ARG A 57 -7.30 21.76 -19.19
N SER A 58 -8.01 21.26 -18.17
CA SER A 58 -8.76 22.04 -17.20
C SER A 58 -8.64 21.35 -15.86
N PHE A 59 -8.40 22.12 -14.80
CA PHE A 59 -8.28 21.59 -13.45
C PHE A 59 -8.81 22.57 -12.41
N THR A 60 -9.04 22.04 -11.21
CA THR A 60 -9.20 22.84 -10.00
C THR A 60 -8.42 22.17 -8.87
N SER A 61 -7.57 22.95 -8.22
CA SER A 61 -6.70 22.44 -7.16
C SER A 61 -6.97 23.14 -5.84
N TYR A 62 -7.01 22.34 -4.77
CA TYR A 62 -7.23 22.82 -3.41
C TYR A 62 -6.18 22.24 -2.46
N ASP A 63 -5.82 23.02 -1.43
CA ASP A 63 -5.06 22.50 -0.29
C ASP A 63 -5.35 23.31 0.97
N ILE A 64 -5.11 22.72 2.15
CA ILE A 64 -5.18 23.43 3.43
C ILE A 64 -3.95 24.32 3.66
N GLU A 65 -2.82 24.00 3.02
CA GLU A 65 -1.61 24.83 2.96
C GLU A 65 -1.11 24.92 1.50
N PRO A 66 -1.74 25.75 0.64
CA PRO A 66 -1.33 25.92 -0.76
C PRO A 66 0.14 26.32 -0.90
N ALA A 67 0.85 25.69 -1.83
CA ALA A 67 2.27 25.94 -2.13
C ALA A 67 2.53 26.35 -3.60
N ASP A 68 1.47 26.47 -4.41
CA ASP A 68 1.46 26.95 -5.81
C ASP A 68 0.31 27.95 -5.94
N GLU A 69 0.49 29.02 -6.73
CA GLU A 69 -0.48 30.10 -6.91
C GLU A 69 -1.80 29.67 -7.59
N ARG A 70 -1.78 28.53 -8.30
CA ARG A 70 -2.93 27.91 -8.96
C ARG A 70 -3.74 27.02 -8.00
N VAL A 71 -3.32 26.93 -6.73
CA VAL A 71 -3.98 26.13 -5.69
C VAL A 71 -4.73 27.04 -4.73
N MET A 72 -6.04 26.80 -4.59
CA MET A 72 -6.89 27.56 -3.68
C MET A 72 -6.87 26.99 -2.27
N PHE A 73 -6.89 27.85 -1.26
CA PHE A 73 -7.03 27.41 0.13
C PHE A 73 -8.41 26.76 0.36
N ARG A 74 -8.42 25.53 0.90
CA ARG A 74 -9.62 24.84 1.38
C ARG A 74 -9.28 23.69 2.32
N ASN A 75 -10.00 23.57 3.43
CA ASN A 75 -9.97 22.35 4.24
C ASN A 75 -10.87 21.27 3.62
N THR A 76 -10.32 20.53 2.66
CA THR A 76 -11.07 19.55 1.86
C THR A 76 -11.59 18.34 2.66
N LEU A 77 -11.01 18.05 3.83
CA LEU A 77 -11.53 17.00 4.73
C LEU A 77 -12.85 17.41 5.40
N GLU A 78 -13.02 18.71 5.67
CA GLU A 78 -14.23 19.28 6.29
C GLU A 78 -15.28 19.67 5.24
N SER A 79 -14.86 20.32 4.16
CA SER A 79 -15.72 20.77 3.07
C SER A 79 -15.15 20.31 1.73
N PHE A 80 -15.66 19.20 1.20
CA PHE A 80 -15.18 18.66 -0.07
C PHE A 80 -15.78 19.42 -1.27
N PRO A 81 -15.01 19.75 -2.31
CA PRO A 81 -15.54 20.37 -3.54
C PRO A 81 -16.45 19.43 -4.32
N GLU A 82 -17.63 19.91 -4.71
CA GLU A 82 -18.64 19.16 -5.47
C GLU A 82 -18.66 19.58 -6.95
N GLY A 83 -19.34 18.79 -7.79
CA GLY A 83 -19.50 19.09 -9.22
C GLY A 83 -18.40 18.55 -10.13
N TYR A 84 -17.51 17.70 -9.62
CA TYR A 84 -16.39 17.12 -10.36
C TYR A 84 -16.61 15.63 -10.62
N SER A 85 -16.46 15.23 -11.88
CA SER A 85 -16.58 13.82 -12.31
C SER A 85 -15.28 13.03 -12.06
N VAL A 86 -14.12 13.69 -12.12
CA VAL A 86 -12.79 13.06 -12.03
C VAL A 86 -11.93 13.74 -10.96
N CYS A 87 -11.28 12.93 -10.13
CA CYS A 87 -10.31 13.34 -9.12
C CYS A 87 -8.98 12.60 -9.32
N VAL A 88 -7.86 13.32 -9.31
CA VAL A 88 -6.51 12.76 -9.30
C VAL A 88 -5.77 13.36 -8.11
N THR A 89 -5.21 12.52 -7.23
CA THR A 89 -4.74 13.05 -5.93
C THR A 89 -3.64 12.22 -5.26
N ASN A 90 -2.83 12.90 -4.43
CA ASN A 90 -2.04 12.30 -3.37
C ASN A 90 -2.64 12.72 -2.01
N PRO A 91 -3.59 11.96 -1.43
CA PRO A 91 -4.20 12.29 -0.15
C PRO A 91 -3.16 12.38 0.98
N PRO A 92 -3.44 13.10 2.08
CA PRO A 92 -2.53 13.21 3.22
C PRO A 92 -2.36 11.87 3.96
N TRP A 93 -1.12 11.50 4.30
CA TRP A 93 -0.81 10.23 4.99
C TRP A 93 -0.45 10.48 6.45
N LEU A 94 -1.36 10.14 7.36
CA LEU A 94 -1.16 10.29 8.79
C LEU A 94 -1.98 9.23 9.51
N ALA A 95 -1.31 8.18 9.99
CA ALA A 95 -1.95 7.17 10.82
C ALA A 95 -2.33 7.76 12.20
N ARG A 96 -3.47 7.34 12.76
CA ARG A 96 -4.00 7.80 14.05
C ARG A 96 -2.99 7.65 15.18
N ASN A 97 -2.34 6.49 15.26
CA ASN A 97 -1.30 6.23 16.25
C ASN A 97 -0.11 7.20 16.11
N SER A 98 0.32 7.49 14.88
CA SER A 98 1.36 8.47 14.60
C SER A 98 0.92 9.88 15.00
N ALA A 99 -0.33 10.26 14.77
CA ALA A 99 -0.88 11.54 15.21
C ALA A 99 -0.88 11.64 16.75
N SER A 100 -1.38 10.62 17.45
CA SER A 100 -1.41 10.56 18.92
C SER A 100 -0.02 10.68 19.54
N VAL A 101 0.97 9.91 19.04
CA VAL A 101 2.36 9.98 19.52
C VAL A 101 2.96 11.38 19.35
N ARG A 102 2.49 12.13 18.35
CA ARG A 102 3.01 13.46 18.00
C ARG A 102 2.15 14.61 18.55
N GLY A 103 1.08 14.31 19.28
CA GLY A 103 0.12 15.31 19.77
C GLY A 103 -0.59 16.08 18.65
N LEU A 104 -0.78 15.46 17.48
CA LEU A 104 -1.44 16.08 16.34
C LEU A 104 -2.95 15.80 16.38
N PRO A 105 -3.80 16.73 15.93
CA PRO A 105 -5.22 16.49 15.78
C PRO A 105 -5.46 15.35 14.77
N PHE A 106 -6.44 14.50 15.06
CA PHE A 106 -6.90 13.45 14.17
C PHE A 106 -8.43 13.45 14.18
N PRO A 107 -9.11 13.46 13.02
CA PRO A 107 -10.55 13.54 12.96
C PRO A 107 -11.21 12.32 13.60
N SER A 108 -12.29 12.55 14.34
CA SER A 108 -13.12 11.48 14.87
C SER A 108 -13.85 10.79 13.71
N CYS A 109 -13.28 9.70 13.22
CA CYS A 109 -13.85 8.88 12.17
C CYS A 109 -13.52 7.40 12.38
N ARG A 110 -14.13 6.52 11.59
CA ARG A 110 -13.87 5.07 11.65
C ARG A 110 -12.51 4.64 11.09
N TYR A 111 -11.82 5.52 10.37
CA TYR A 111 -10.57 5.22 9.70
C TYR A 111 -9.36 5.43 10.62
N ASP A 112 -8.38 4.56 10.51
CA ASP A 112 -7.12 4.59 11.26
C ASP A 112 -6.03 5.44 10.58
N ASP A 113 -6.28 5.95 9.37
CA ASP A 113 -5.36 6.81 8.62
C ASP A 113 -6.14 7.87 7.83
N LEU A 114 -5.60 9.09 7.75
CA LEU A 114 -6.22 10.22 7.05
C LEU A 114 -6.47 9.93 5.57
N TYR A 115 -5.56 9.22 4.89
CA TYR A 115 -5.72 8.98 3.46
C TYR A 115 -6.99 8.18 3.16
N LYS A 116 -7.44 7.32 4.09
CA LYS A 116 -8.66 6.51 3.93
C LYS A 116 -9.92 7.38 4.03
N LEU A 117 -9.90 8.38 4.92
CA LEU A 117 -10.97 9.38 5.02
C LEU A 117 -10.99 10.27 3.77
N ALA A 118 -9.83 10.78 3.35
CA ALA A 118 -9.67 11.58 2.15
C ALA A 118 -10.18 10.83 0.91
N LEU A 119 -9.75 9.57 0.74
CA LEU A 119 -10.18 8.73 -0.37
C LEU A 119 -11.69 8.46 -0.35
N LYS A 120 -12.29 8.25 0.83
CA LYS A 120 -13.75 8.15 0.96
C LYS A 120 -14.44 9.42 0.45
N ARG A 121 -13.93 10.61 0.80
CA ARG A 121 -14.49 11.88 0.31
C ARG A 121 -14.37 12.01 -1.21
N CYS A 122 -13.23 11.66 -1.80
CA CYS A 122 -13.07 11.65 -3.26
C CYS A 122 -14.06 10.69 -3.93
N LEU A 123 -14.21 9.48 -3.40
CA LEU A 123 -15.13 8.50 -3.97
C LEU A 123 -16.60 8.93 -3.81
N ASP A 124 -16.97 9.56 -2.70
CA ASP A 124 -18.35 10.02 -2.51
C ASP A 124 -18.77 11.12 -3.49
N ASN A 125 -17.82 11.91 -4.00
CA ASN A 125 -18.09 13.10 -4.78
C ASN A 125 -17.68 12.99 -6.25
N CYS A 126 -16.84 12.02 -6.62
CA CYS A 126 -16.34 11.84 -7.98
C CYS A 126 -16.61 10.43 -8.52
N GLY A 127 -16.94 10.35 -9.81
CA GLY A 127 -17.16 9.09 -10.52
C GLY A 127 -15.86 8.34 -10.81
N HIS A 128 -14.79 9.04 -11.16
CA HIS A 128 -13.47 8.46 -11.37
C HIS A 128 -12.49 9.05 -10.35
N VAL A 129 -11.71 8.19 -9.70
CA VAL A 129 -10.66 8.63 -8.77
C VAL A 129 -9.35 7.89 -9.08
N ALA A 130 -8.25 8.61 -9.25
CA ALA A 130 -6.90 8.06 -9.19
C ALA A 130 -6.20 8.60 -7.95
N ALA A 131 -5.71 7.72 -7.09
CA ALA A 131 -5.10 8.11 -5.83
C ALA A 131 -3.77 7.40 -5.56
N LEU A 132 -2.76 8.16 -5.15
CA LEU A 132 -1.56 7.62 -4.52
C LEU A 132 -1.89 7.20 -3.09
N VAL A 133 -1.64 5.94 -2.75
CA VAL A 133 -1.95 5.37 -1.43
C VAL A 133 -0.75 4.57 -0.93
N PRO A 134 -0.64 4.29 0.39
CA PRO A 134 0.32 3.29 0.86
C PRO A 134 0.07 1.95 0.14
N GLU A 135 1.12 1.28 -0.34
CA GLU A 135 0.96 0.06 -1.16
C GLU A 135 0.10 -1.01 -0.46
N SER A 136 0.25 -1.12 0.87
CA SER A 136 -0.55 -2.02 1.70
C SER A 136 -2.07 -1.82 1.64
N PHE A 137 -2.56 -0.72 1.04
CA PHE A 137 -3.99 -0.46 0.84
C PHE A 137 -4.70 -1.59 0.10
N ILE A 138 -4.05 -2.23 -0.87
CA ILE A 138 -4.65 -3.35 -1.65
C ILE A 138 -5.14 -4.50 -0.75
N ARG A 139 -4.54 -4.66 0.42
CA ARG A 139 -4.88 -5.69 1.40
C ARG A 139 -5.92 -5.25 2.43
N ALA A 140 -6.34 -3.98 2.42
CA ALA A 140 -7.25 -3.43 3.43
C ALA A 140 -8.71 -3.84 3.21
N GLY A 141 -9.07 -4.38 2.03
CA GLY A 141 -10.46 -4.71 1.70
C GLY A 141 -11.37 -3.48 1.55
N LEU A 142 -10.79 -2.28 1.48
CA LEU A 142 -11.54 -1.02 1.45
C LEU A 142 -11.84 -0.61 0.02
N PHE A 143 -13.08 -0.17 -0.20
CA PHE A 143 -13.54 0.42 -1.48
C PHE A 143 -13.36 -0.49 -2.70
N GLN A 144 -13.20 -1.81 -2.48
CA GLN A 144 -12.95 -2.78 -3.56
C GLN A 144 -14.05 -2.76 -4.63
N ALA A 145 -15.30 -2.50 -4.23
CA ALA A 145 -16.41 -2.40 -5.17
C ALA A 145 -16.13 -1.41 -6.32
N ARG A 146 -15.41 -0.30 -6.08
CA ARG A 146 -15.12 0.70 -7.12
C ARG A 146 -13.68 0.65 -7.62
N LEU A 147 -12.81 -0.13 -6.99
CA LEU A 147 -11.41 -0.25 -7.36
C LEU A 147 -11.32 -1.12 -8.62
N SER A 148 -10.93 -0.53 -9.75
CA SER A 148 -10.80 -1.27 -11.00
C SER A 148 -9.40 -1.86 -11.18
N THR A 149 -8.38 -1.08 -10.77
CA THR A 149 -6.98 -1.42 -10.97
C THR A 149 -6.13 -0.92 -9.81
N PHE A 150 -5.13 -1.69 -9.43
CA PHE A 150 -4.13 -1.30 -8.44
C PHE A 150 -2.72 -1.57 -8.99
N VAL A 151 -1.84 -0.58 -8.89
CA VAL A 151 -0.44 -0.68 -9.32
C VAL A 151 0.47 -0.50 -8.12
N SER A 152 1.30 -1.50 -7.80
CA SER A 152 2.41 -1.31 -6.85
C SER A 152 3.56 -0.59 -7.56
N LEU A 153 3.69 0.73 -7.33
CA LEU A 153 4.71 1.57 -7.96
C LEU A 153 6.05 1.33 -7.27
N THR A 154 6.98 0.59 -7.89
CA THR A 154 8.28 0.25 -7.30
C THR A 154 9.37 1.30 -7.55
N SER A 155 9.01 2.47 -8.07
CA SER A 155 9.90 3.61 -8.27
C SER A 155 9.94 4.53 -7.05
N LYS A 156 11.01 5.32 -6.92
CA LYS A 156 11.11 6.36 -5.89
C LYS A 156 10.29 7.58 -6.34
N LEU A 157 9.06 7.71 -5.83
CA LEU A 157 8.16 8.82 -6.15
C LEU A 157 8.38 10.07 -5.29
N PHE A 158 8.84 9.86 -4.06
CA PHE A 158 8.99 10.89 -3.05
C PHE A 158 10.46 10.94 -2.57
N PRO A 159 11.09 12.12 -2.48
CA PRO A 159 12.47 12.25 -2.01
C PRO A 159 12.60 11.92 -0.52
N ASP A 160 11.58 12.32 0.25
CA ASP A 160 11.58 12.40 1.71
C ASP A 160 11.10 11.12 2.41
N THR A 161 10.72 10.10 1.64
CA THR A 161 10.17 8.87 2.18
C THR A 161 10.52 7.64 1.32
N GLY A 162 10.87 6.55 1.99
CA GLY A 162 10.95 5.22 1.40
C GLY A 162 9.69 4.40 1.63
N HIS A 163 8.57 5.04 1.98
CA HIS A 163 7.29 4.36 2.18
C HIS A 163 6.78 3.80 0.83
N PRO A 164 6.39 2.52 0.79
CA PRO A 164 5.85 1.92 -0.41
C PRO A 164 4.56 2.57 -0.87
N VAL A 165 4.45 2.81 -2.17
CA VAL A 165 3.34 3.53 -2.80
C VAL A 165 2.62 2.62 -3.78
N GLY A 166 1.29 2.70 -3.76
CA GLY A 166 0.43 2.15 -4.79
C GLY A 166 -0.35 3.25 -5.50
N LEU A 167 -0.67 3.04 -6.76
CA LEU A 167 -1.64 3.82 -7.51
C LEU A 167 -2.96 3.04 -7.57
N ALA A 168 -3.99 3.57 -6.91
CA ALA A 168 -5.31 2.99 -6.88
C ALA A 168 -6.23 3.74 -7.86
N LEU A 169 -6.78 3.00 -8.82
CA LEU A 169 -7.61 3.53 -9.91
C LEU A 169 -9.04 3.05 -9.73
N PHE A 170 -9.96 3.99 -9.56
CA PHE A 170 -11.36 3.75 -9.28
C PHE A 170 -12.25 4.25 -10.42
N GLY A 171 -13.31 3.50 -10.71
CA GLY A 171 -14.35 3.91 -11.67
C GLY A 171 -15.71 4.16 -11.00
N PRO A 172 -16.71 4.60 -11.77
CA PRO A 172 -18.02 4.99 -11.24
C PRO A 172 -18.89 3.78 -10.89
N ASN A 173 -18.65 2.65 -11.56
CA ASN A 173 -19.44 1.44 -11.42
C ASN A 173 -18.85 0.48 -10.39
N GLN A 174 -19.66 -0.50 -9.99
CA GLN A 174 -19.14 -1.65 -9.26
C GLN A 174 -18.35 -2.56 -10.22
N PHE A 175 -17.14 -2.91 -9.84
CA PHE A 175 -16.29 -3.87 -10.53
C PHE A 175 -16.42 -5.23 -9.86
N GLY A 176 -16.36 -6.30 -10.66
CA GLY A 176 -16.38 -7.68 -10.15
C GLY A 176 -15.05 -8.11 -9.53
N ASP A 177 -13.95 -7.48 -9.92
CA ASP A 177 -12.60 -7.77 -9.43
C ASP A 177 -11.62 -6.62 -9.72
N VAL A 178 -10.43 -6.69 -9.13
CA VAL A 178 -9.37 -5.69 -9.25
C VAL A 178 -8.22 -6.25 -10.11
N ARG A 179 -7.83 -5.54 -11.17
CA ARG A 179 -6.59 -5.84 -11.90
C ARG A 179 -5.38 -5.37 -11.09
N VAL A 180 -4.37 -6.22 -10.94
CA VAL A 180 -3.20 -5.92 -10.11
C VAL A 180 -1.95 -5.89 -10.96
N TRP A 181 -1.15 -4.84 -10.76
CA TRP A 181 0.15 -4.63 -11.40
C TRP A 181 1.24 -4.55 -10.34
N SER A 182 2.40 -5.14 -10.65
CA SER A 182 3.63 -5.03 -9.86
C SER A 182 4.70 -4.37 -10.72
N GLY A 183 4.99 -3.09 -10.48
CA GLY A 183 5.69 -2.27 -11.47
C GLY A 183 4.93 -2.29 -12.79
N GLU A 184 5.65 -2.49 -13.89
CA GLU A 184 5.10 -2.51 -15.25
C GLU A 184 4.44 -3.84 -15.68
N THR A 185 4.32 -4.82 -14.79
CA THR A 185 3.77 -6.14 -15.13
C THR A 185 2.39 -6.33 -14.51
N GLU A 186 1.37 -6.59 -15.35
CA GLU A 186 0.08 -7.09 -14.88
C GLU A 186 0.24 -8.53 -14.38
N ILE A 187 -0.07 -8.76 -13.10
CA ILE A 187 0.10 -10.08 -12.47
C ILE A 187 -1.22 -10.85 -12.33
N GLY A 188 -2.33 -10.22 -12.71
CA GLY A 188 -3.66 -10.83 -12.79
C GLY A 188 -4.69 -10.16 -11.89
N LEU A 189 -5.78 -10.88 -11.64
CA LEU A 189 -6.90 -10.40 -10.82
C LEU A 189 -6.67 -10.67 -9.33
N LEU A 190 -7.07 -9.73 -8.46
CA LEU A 190 -6.89 -9.85 -7.02
C LEU A 190 -7.55 -11.11 -6.46
N SER A 191 -8.76 -11.47 -6.90
CA SER A 191 -9.41 -12.69 -6.43
C SER A 191 -8.63 -13.97 -6.80
N SER A 192 -7.97 -14.00 -7.95
CA SER A 192 -7.11 -15.11 -8.38
C SER A 192 -5.84 -15.17 -7.54
N LEU A 193 -5.20 -14.03 -7.28
CA LEU A 193 -4.00 -13.95 -6.44
C LEU A 193 -4.30 -14.39 -5.00
N GLU A 194 -5.44 -14.00 -4.45
CA GLU A 194 -5.88 -14.35 -3.09
C GLU A 194 -6.07 -15.86 -2.88
N ARG A 195 -6.22 -16.65 -3.95
CA ARG A 195 -6.25 -18.13 -3.87
C ARG A 195 -4.90 -18.73 -3.47
N PHE A 196 -3.81 -18.03 -3.77
CA PHE A 196 -2.46 -18.47 -3.40
C PHE A 196 -2.05 -18.03 -2.00
N ARG A 197 -2.86 -17.19 -1.32
CA ARG A 197 -2.55 -16.75 0.05
C ARG A 197 -2.59 -17.97 0.99
N PRO A 198 -1.49 -18.30 1.70
CA PRO A 198 -1.50 -19.37 2.67
C PRO A 198 -2.47 -19.04 3.80
N ARG A 199 -3.47 -19.90 4.00
CA ARG A 199 -4.47 -19.75 5.07
C ARG A 199 -4.26 -20.82 6.13
N PRO A 200 -4.34 -20.47 7.43
CA PRO A 200 -4.37 -21.45 8.49
C PRO A 200 -5.52 -22.45 8.30
N LYS A 201 -5.20 -23.74 8.40
CA LYS A 201 -6.18 -24.83 8.53
C LYS A 201 -6.63 -24.98 9.99
N GLY A 202 -7.91 -25.30 10.23
CA GLY A 202 -8.48 -25.39 11.59
C GLY A 202 -8.01 -26.60 12.39
N ASP A 203 -7.49 -27.62 11.71
CA ASP A 203 -6.98 -28.89 12.23
C ASP A 203 -5.44 -28.96 12.26
N GLY A 204 -4.75 -27.87 11.92
CA GLY A 204 -3.29 -27.82 11.94
C GLY A 204 -2.69 -27.80 13.35
N PRO A 205 -1.37 -28.03 13.47
CA PRO A 205 -0.69 -28.07 14.77
C PRO A 205 -0.83 -26.75 15.53
N ALA A 206 -0.78 -26.81 16.86
CA ALA A 206 -0.79 -25.59 17.66
C ALA A 206 0.51 -24.79 17.42
N ILE A 207 0.36 -23.55 16.95
CA ILE A 207 1.49 -22.64 16.67
C ILE A 207 1.38 -21.38 17.52
N ARG A 208 2.46 -21.03 18.21
CA ARG A 208 2.61 -19.78 18.98
C ARG A 208 3.84 -19.01 18.49
N PHE A 209 3.63 -17.74 18.16
CA PHE A 209 4.69 -16.84 17.71
C PHE A 209 5.31 -16.10 18.89
N ASN A 210 6.51 -15.54 18.69
CA ASN A 210 7.21 -14.75 19.71
C ASN A 210 7.48 -15.53 21.00
N GLN A 211 7.88 -16.80 20.87
CA GLN A 211 8.19 -17.69 22.00
C GLN A 211 9.70 -17.78 22.17
N PRO A 212 10.30 -17.23 23.25
CA PRO A 212 11.76 -17.26 23.44
C PRO A 212 12.36 -18.67 23.41
N ASP A 213 11.59 -19.66 23.83
CA ASP A 213 11.91 -21.07 23.91
C ASP A 213 11.44 -21.87 22.68
N GLY A 214 10.92 -21.22 21.62
CA GLY A 214 10.38 -21.84 20.40
C GLY A 214 11.35 -22.82 19.71
N ASN A 215 10.84 -23.71 18.88
CA ASN A 215 11.59 -24.77 18.19
C ASN A 215 11.82 -24.51 16.69
N VAL A 216 11.32 -23.40 16.14
CA VAL A 216 11.54 -23.00 14.75
C VAL A 216 11.87 -21.51 14.68
N GLY A 217 12.88 -21.13 13.89
CA GLY A 217 13.19 -19.73 13.64
C GLY A 217 12.43 -19.16 12.42
N LEU A 218 12.13 -17.86 12.46
CA LEU A 218 11.52 -17.14 11.33
C LEU A 218 12.14 -15.76 11.17
N ILE A 219 12.76 -15.53 10.02
CA ILE A 219 13.09 -14.20 9.51
C ILE A 219 11.88 -13.73 8.71
N ALA A 220 11.08 -12.83 9.28
CA ALA A 220 9.79 -12.37 8.76
C ALA A 220 9.88 -11.07 7.94
N LEU A 221 11.07 -10.48 7.77
CA LEU A 221 11.29 -9.23 7.03
C LEU A 221 12.43 -9.38 6.03
N ASP A 222 12.22 -8.92 4.80
CA ASP A 222 13.29 -8.88 3.79
C ASP A 222 14.42 -7.91 4.19
N GLY A 223 15.65 -8.27 3.86
CA GLY A 223 16.81 -7.39 3.85
C GLY A 223 16.78 -6.37 2.70
N ALA A 224 17.89 -5.66 2.49
CA ALA A 224 18.01 -4.64 1.44
C ALA A 224 18.48 -5.19 0.09
N ILE A 225 18.93 -6.44 0.02
CA ILE A 225 19.53 -7.01 -1.21
C ILE A 225 18.46 -7.68 -2.08
N GLY A 226 17.74 -8.65 -1.52
CA GLY A 226 16.75 -9.45 -2.24
C GLY A 226 15.75 -10.12 -1.28
N PRO A 227 14.91 -11.04 -1.78
CA PRO A 227 13.96 -11.76 -0.95
C PRO A 227 14.71 -12.62 0.08
N SER A 228 14.46 -12.37 1.37
CA SER A 228 15.17 -13.05 2.47
C SER A 228 14.27 -13.49 3.63
N ILE A 229 12.94 -13.31 3.51
CA ILE A 229 12.00 -13.97 4.42
C ILE A 229 12.18 -15.48 4.30
N ARG A 230 12.37 -16.18 5.43
CA ARG A 230 12.50 -17.63 5.47
C ARG A 230 12.26 -18.19 6.88
N PHE A 231 11.80 -19.44 6.91
CA PHE A 231 11.90 -20.30 8.08
C PHE A 231 13.33 -20.85 8.16
N CYS A 232 13.80 -21.07 9.38
CA CYS A 232 15.17 -21.50 9.63
C CYS A 232 15.24 -22.40 10.86
N ASP A 233 16.36 -23.10 11.01
CA ASP A 233 16.67 -23.81 12.24
C ASP A 233 16.71 -22.81 13.40
N VAL A 234 16.30 -23.24 14.60
CA VAL A 234 16.17 -22.33 15.75
C VAL A 234 17.54 -21.85 16.23
N GLU A 235 18.55 -22.69 16.06
CA GLU A 235 19.96 -22.46 16.42
C GLU A 235 20.55 -21.28 15.63
N GLU A 236 20.06 -21.00 14.42
CA GLU A 236 20.44 -19.79 13.67
C GLU A 236 20.06 -18.49 14.41
N LEU A 237 19.10 -18.56 15.34
CA LEU A 237 18.64 -17.45 16.17
C LEU A 237 19.16 -17.54 17.61
N ASP A 238 20.25 -18.26 17.85
CA ASP A 238 20.92 -18.27 19.15
C ASP A 238 21.44 -16.87 19.51
N GLY A 239 21.19 -16.47 20.76
CA GLY A 239 21.45 -15.11 21.24
C GLY A 239 20.45 -14.05 20.78
N TYR A 240 19.51 -14.34 19.87
CA TYR A 240 18.47 -13.39 19.49
C TYR A 240 17.41 -13.24 20.58
N VAL A 241 17.21 -12.00 21.07
CA VAL A 241 16.20 -11.68 22.07
C VAL A 241 14.83 -11.47 21.42
N VAL A 242 13.94 -12.45 21.58
CA VAL A 242 12.57 -12.38 21.09
C VAL A 242 11.76 -11.35 21.88
N LYS A 243 11.17 -10.37 21.19
CA LYS A 243 10.30 -9.35 21.79
C LYS A 243 8.84 -9.78 21.65
N PRO A 244 7.97 -9.57 22.67
CA PRO A 244 6.55 -9.91 22.59
C PRO A 244 5.82 -9.25 21.41
N SER A 245 6.23 -8.02 21.05
CA SER A 245 5.70 -7.27 19.91
C SER A 245 6.56 -7.34 18.65
N GLY A 246 7.62 -8.16 18.65
CA GLY A 246 8.51 -8.34 17.50
C GLY A 246 7.74 -8.85 16.28
N ARG A 247 8.12 -8.38 15.09
CA ARG A 247 7.48 -8.74 13.81
C ARG A 247 8.47 -9.00 12.67
N HIS A 248 9.78 -8.95 12.94
CA HIS A 248 10.81 -9.00 11.91
C HIS A 248 11.64 -10.28 11.97
N ILE A 249 11.98 -10.72 13.17
CA ILE A 249 12.67 -11.98 13.44
C ILE A 249 12.02 -12.53 14.71
N THR A 250 11.77 -13.83 14.75
CA THR A 250 11.13 -14.47 15.92
C THR A 250 11.46 -15.95 15.99
N LYS A 251 11.24 -16.52 17.18
CA LYS A 251 11.17 -17.97 17.41
C LYS A 251 9.71 -18.37 17.58
N ILE A 252 9.34 -19.49 16.98
CA ILE A 252 7.99 -20.04 16.91
C ILE A 252 7.99 -21.35 17.69
N ARG A 253 7.01 -21.54 18.57
CA ARG A 253 6.71 -22.85 19.15
C ARG A 253 5.65 -23.52 18.28
N VAL A 254 5.95 -24.72 17.81
CA VAL A 254 5.00 -25.58 17.09
C VAL A 254 5.00 -26.96 17.73
N GLU A 255 3.81 -27.53 17.90
CA GLU A 255 3.65 -28.90 18.34
C GLU A 255 4.03 -29.88 17.23
N GLY A 256 4.99 -30.76 17.51
CA GLY A 256 5.52 -31.73 16.55
C GLY A 256 6.77 -31.24 15.80
N THR A 257 7.15 -32.01 14.79
CA THR A 257 8.30 -31.71 13.91
C THR A 257 7.81 -30.96 12.67
N ILE A 258 8.53 -29.91 12.28
CA ILE A 258 8.26 -29.17 11.04
C ILE A 258 9.34 -29.49 10.01
N ASP A 259 8.92 -29.68 8.76
CA ASP A 259 9.80 -29.64 7.59
C ASP A 259 10.04 -28.17 7.16
N ILE A 260 11.17 -27.61 7.61
CA ILE A 260 11.58 -26.23 7.29
C ILE A 260 11.78 -26.05 5.76
N PRO A 261 12.46 -26.95 5.04
CA PRO A 261 12.50 -26.93 3.58
C PRO A 261 11.12 -26.84 2.92
N ALA A 262 10.15 -27.65 3.34
CA ALA A 262 8.78 -27.60 2.80
C ALA A 262 8.09 -26.25 3.10
N CYS A 263 8.26 -25.69 4.30
CA CYS A 263 7.76 -24.35 4.63
C CYS A 263 8.33 -23.28 3.69
N ASN A 264 9.64 -23.33 3.43
CA ASN A 264 10.30 -22.39 2.55
C ASN A 264 9.90 -22.58 1.08
N GLU A 265 9.57 -23.80 0.66
CA GLU A 265 9.02 -24.07 -0.67
C GLU A 265 7.64 -23.44 -0.86
N VAL A 266 6.73 -23.64 0.10
CA VAL A 266 5.40 -23.01 0.09
C VAL A 266 5.51 -21.48 0.09
N LEU A 267 6.42 -20.92 0.89
CA LEU A 267 6.70 -19.48 0.91
C LEU A 267 7.21 -19.00 -0.46
N ARG A 268 8.18 -19.70 -1.06
CA ARG A 268 8.74 -19.34 -2.36
C ARG A 268 7.65 -19.31 -3.42
N HIS A 269 6.85 -20.37 -3.52
CA HIS A 269 5.77 -20.48 -4.51
C HIS A 269 4.72 -19.38 -4.33
N PHE A 270 4.33 -19.09 -3.09
CA PHE A 270 3.44 -17.97 -2.77
C PHE A 270 4.00 -16.61 -3.24
N ARG A 271 5.29 -16.36 -2.99
CA ARG A 271 5.96 -15.11 -3.39
C ARG A 271 6.06 -14.98 -4.90
N GLU A 272 6.42 -16.06 -5.60
CA GLU A 272 6.53 -16.11 -7.06
C GLU A 272 5.19 -15.86 -7.74
N LEU A 273 4.13 -16.56 -7.31
CA LEU A 273 2.81 -16.46 -7.92
C LEU A 273 2.13 -15.11 -7.67
N THR A 274 2.39 -14.50 -6.51
CA THR A 274 1.76 -13.22 -6.14
C THR A 274 2.63 -12.00 -6.39
N GLN A 275 3.87 -12.22 -6.85
CA GLN A 275 4.90 -11.18 -6.98
C GLN A 275 4.99 -10.29 -5.73
N ASP A 276 4.83 -10.91 -4.56
CA ASP A 276 4.81 -10.31 -3.24
C ASP A 276 3.67 -9.31 -2.92
N VAL A 277 2.69 -9.06 -3.81
CA VAL A 277 1.64 -8.04 -3.57
C VAL A 277 0.75 -8.36 -2.36
N LEU A 278 0.65 -9.64 -1.99
CA LEU A 278 -0.12 -10.10 -0.84
C LEU A 278 0.68 -10.09 0.48
N LEU A 279 1.98 -9.81 0.42
CA LEU A 279 2.83 -9.55 1.59
C LEU A 279 2.77 -8.08 2.00
N THR A 280 3.07 -7.79 3.28
CA THR A 280 3.08 -6.39 3.73
C THR A 280 4.30 -5.69 3.14
N SER A 281 4.10 -4.63 2.34
CA SER A 281 5.21 -3.77 1.95
C SER A 281 5.87 -3.12 3.16
N TYR A 282 7.19 -3.02 3.15
CA TYR A 282 8.01 -2.36 4.16
C TYR A 282 8.89 -1.29 3.53
N LYS A 283 9.35 -0.35 4.35
CA LYS A 283 10.11 0.82 3.89
C LYS A 283 11.40 0.41 3.16
N GLY A 284 11.63 1.03 2.01
CA GLY A 284 12.83 0.84 1.18
C GLY A 284 12.63 -0.15 0.03
N ILE A 285 13.32 0.14 -1.06
CA ILE A 285 13.43 -0.70 -2.25
C ILE A 285 14.69 -1.56 -2.11
N ARG A 286 14.58 -2.84 -2.42
CA ARG A 286 15.70 -3.80 -2.47
C ARG A 286 16.55 -3.53 -3.71
N ARG A 287 17.79 -4.03 -3.75
CA ARG A 287 18.67 -3.87 -4.92
C ARG A 287 18.10 -4.45 -6.22
N ASP A 288 17.18 -5.42 -6.11
CA ASP A 288 16.45 -6.00 -7.25
C ASP A 288 15.24 -5.16 -7.72
N GLY A 289 15.07 -3.94 -7.20
CA GLY A 289 14.01 -3.03 -7.64
C GLY A 289 12.64 -3.31 -7.05
N ARG A 290 12.50 -4.23 -6.07
CA ARG A 290 11.22 -4.54 -5.41
C ARG A 290 11.15 -3.97 -4.01
N TYR A 291 9.94 -3.75 -3.50
CA TYR A 291 9.77 -3.40 -2.09
C TYR A 291 10.26 -4.50 -1.17
N ARG A 292 10.84 -4.10 -0.04
CA ARG A 292 11.03 -5.02 1.08
C ARG A 292 9.68 -5.49 1.57
N ARG A 293 9.55 -6.77 1.89
CA ARG A 293 8.30 -7.35 2.37
C ARG A 293 8.40 -7.83 3.80
N ARG A 294 7.26 -7.87 4.48
CA ARG A 294 7.10 -8.48 5.80
C ARG A 294 5.98 -9.53 5.76
N LEU A 295 6.30 -10.74 6.17
CA LEU A 295 5.35 -11.83 6.39
C LEU A 295 4.59 -11.60 7.70
N ASP A 296 3.27 -11.72 7.68
CA ASP A 296 2.45 -11.66 8.89
C ASP A 296 2.20 -13.05 9.47
N TRP A 297 1.81 -13.09 10.75
CA TRP A 297 1.60 -14.34 11.47
C TRP A 297 0.49 -15.21 10.90
N PRO A 298 -0.65 -14.67 10.43
CA PRO A 298 -1.65 -15.49 9.73
C PRO A 298 -1.09 -16.21 8.50
N ALA A 299 -0.33 -15.51 7.64
CA ALA A 299 0.28 -16.12 6.46
C ALA A 299 1.39 -17.12 6.85
N ALA A 300 2.24 -16.79 7.82
CA ALA A 300 3.27 -17.70 8.33
C ALA A 300 2.66 -18.99 8.91
N ARG A 301 1.56 -18.88 9.66
CA ARG A 301 0.80 -20.03 10.17
C ARG A 301 0.21 -20.86 9.03
N GLY A 302 -0.36 -20.19 8.02
CA GLY A 302 -0.84 -20.85 6.81
C GLY A 302 0.27 -21.66 6.15
N ILE A 303 1.45 -21.08 5.96
CA ILE A 303 2.61 -21.76 5.37
C ILE A 303 2.95 -23.04 6.14
N ILE A 304 3.06 -22.97 7.47
CA ILE A 304 3.34 -24.15 8.30
C ILE A 304 2.26 -25.23 8.16
N HIS A 305 0.99 -24.87 7.99
CA HIS A 305 -0.10 -25.85 7.83
C HIS A 305 -0.18 -26.48 6.42
N HIS A 306 0.50 -25.90 5.43
CA HIS A 306 0.53 -26.38 4.04
C HIS A 306 1.85 -27.05 3.65
N ALA A 307 2.87 -26.91 4.49
CA ALA A 307 4.11 -27.68 4.44
C ALA A 307 3.89 -29.09 5.00
#